data_AF-A0A3C2BXQ2-F1
#
_entry.id   AF-A0A3C2BXQ2-F1
#
_cell.length_a   1.000
_cell.length_b   1.000
_cell.length_c   1.000
_cell.angle_alpha   90.00
_cell.angle_beta   90.00
_cell.angle_gamma   90.00
#
_symmetry.space_group_name_H-M   'P 1'
#
loop_
_entity.id
_entity.type
_entity.pdbx_description
1 polymer ?
#
loop_
_entity_poly.entity_id
_entity_poly.type
_entity_poly.pdbx_seq_one_letter_code
_entity_poly.pdbx_strand_id
1 'polypeptide(L)'
;MSQDTRSKDPRPYITLTNEYPRHRKIRGLSDAAFRLHVTLLTTANEDRSDGVVQEIDLNSKGPKARKELIDAGLVEDHGKGHFELHHYLEHNPSSAEISERIQEKRKSGSIGGQRSAHKRHHVDRGIINPDCDLCQKV
;
A
#
# COMPACT_ATOMS: atom_id res chain seq x y z
N MET A 1 -29.56 -7.08 14.16
CA MET A 1 -28.30 -7.50 13.52
C MET A 1 -27.43 -6.25 13.39
N SER A 2 -26.42 -6.10 14.25
CA SER A 2 -25.51 -4.95 14.19
C SER A 2 -24.70 -5.06 12.91
N GLN A 3 -24.84 -4.11 11.98
CA GLN A 3 -23.99 -4.07 10.80
C GLN A 3 -22.57 -3.75 11.28
N ASP A 4 -21.68 -4.74 11.19
CA ASP A 4 -20.25 -4.54 11.40
C ASP A 4 -19.72 -3.67 10.26
N THR A 5 -19.86 -2.35 10.37
CA THR A 5 -19.38 -1.37 9.40
C THR A 5 -17.88 -1.14 9.54
N ARG A 6 -17.09 -2.21 9.59
CA ARG A 6 -15.63 -2.09 9.52
C ARG A 6 -15.26 -1.69 8.09
N SER A 7 -14.97 -0.39 7.93
CA SER A 7 -14.24 0.12 6.77
C SER A 7 -12.98 -0.72 6.55
N LYS A 8 -12.62 -0.98 5.28
CA LYS A 8 -11.33 -1.58 4.92
C LYS A 8 -10.17 -0.74 5.47
N ASP A 9 -9.03 -1.36 5.73
CA ASP A 9 -7.82 -0.67 6.21
C ASP A 9 -7.41 0.42 5.21
N PRO A 10 -7.25 1.68 5.65
CA PRO A 10 -6.92 2.79 4.78
C PRO A 10 -5.43 2.89 4.43
N ARG A 11 -4.54 2.16 5.13
CA ARG A 11 -3.10 2.16 4.88
C ARG A 11 -2.78 1.53 3.52
N PRO A 12 -1.63 1.87 2.92
CA PRO A 12 -1.12 1.14 1.76
C PRO A 12 -1.02 -0.36 2.07
N TYR A 13 -1.38 -1.19 1.10
CA TYR A 13 -1.32 -2.63 1.18
C TYR A 13 -0.83 -3.19 -0.15
N ILE A 14 -0.22 -4.37 -0.11
CA ILE A 14 0.12 -5.13 -1.32
C ILE A 14 -1.06 -5.96 -1.77
N THR A 15 -1.19 -6.15 -3.08
CA THR A 15 -2.23 -7.03 -3.64
C THR A 15 -1.64 -8.41 -3.85
N LEU A 16 -2.17 -9.40 -3.13
CA LEU A 16 -1.89 -10.81 -3.38
C LEU A 16 -3.17 -11.49 -3.86
N THR A 17 -3.08 -12.19 -4.99
CA THR A 17 -4.21 -13.00 -5.46
C THR A 17 -4.37 -14.23 -4.58
N ASN A 18 -5.60 -14.74 -4.49
CA ASN A 18 -5.91 -16.02 -3.85
C ASN A 18 -5.16 -17.21 -4.46
N GLU A 19 -4.63 -17.05 -5.67
CA GLU A 19 -3.88 -18.07 -6.40
C GLU A 19 -2.38 -18.03 -6.10
N TYR A 20 -1.91 -17.01 -5.39
CA TYR A 20 -0.50 -16.76 -5.16
C TYR A 20 0.25 -17.99 -4.61
N PRO A 21 -0.21 -18.70 -3.56
CA PRO A 21 0.47 -19.91 -3.07
C PRO A 21 0.52 -21.06 -4.10
N ARG A 22 -0.42 -21.10 -5.04
CA ARG A 22 -0.53 -22.16 -6.07
C ARG A 22 0.22 -21.81 -7.36
N HIS A 23 0.65 -20.56 -7.54
CA HIS A 23 1.32 -20.13 -8.76
C HIS A 23 2.60 -20.93 -9.01
N ARG A 24 2.91 -21.25 -10.28
CA ARG A 24 4.00 -22.17 -10.65
C ARG A 24 5.38 -21.76 -10.10
N LYS A 25 5.65 -20.45 -9.99
CA LYS A 25 6.89 -19.90 -9.42
C LYS A 25 6.92 -19.93 -7.89
N ILE A 26 5.76 -20.04 -7.23
CA ILE A 26 5.61 -19.95 -5.77
C ILE A 26 5.48 -21.33 -5.12
N ARG A 27 4.71 -22.24 -5.72
CA ARG A 27 4.37 -23.55 -5.15
C ARG A 27 5.56 -24.48 -4.84
N GLY A 28 6.72 -24.22 -5.46
CA GLY A 28 7.93 -25.02 -5.30
C GLY A 28 8.96 -24.40 -4.34
N LEU A 29 8.68 -23.22 -3.80
CA LEU A 29 9.56 -22.55 -2.86
C LEU A 29 9.55 -23.25 -1.50
N SER A 30 10.67 -23.18 -0.78
CA SER A 30 10.68 -23.48 0.65
C SER A 30 9.86 -22.44 1.44
N ASP A 31 9.42 -22.80 2.65
CA ASP A 31 8.72 -21.87 3.55
C ASP A 31 9.52 -20.59 3.83
N ALA A 32 10.85 -20.72 3.88
CA ALA A 32 11.76 -19.59 4.07
C ALA A 32 11.75 -18.64 2.87
N ALA A 33 11.81 -19.18 1.65
CA ALA A 33 11.75 -18.39 0.42
C ALA A 33 10.37 -17.79 0.19
N PHE A 34 9.29 -18.55 0.42
CA PHE A 34 7.92 -18.04 0.37
C PHE A 34 7.75 -16.84 1.31
N ARG A 35 8.16 -16.99 2.58
CA ARG A 35 8.08 -15.90 3.56
C ARG A 35 8.95 -14.71 3.17
N LEU A 36 10.17 -14.96 2.68
CA LEU A 36 11.06 -13.91 2.19
C LEU A 36 10.38 -13.10 1.09
N HIS A 37 9.79 -13.74 0.09
CA HIS A 37 9.13 -13.05 -1.02
C HIS A 37 7.97 -12.17 -0.56
N VAL A 38 7.12 -12.68 0.35
CA VAL A 38 6.04 -11.87 0.95
C VAL A 38 6.60 -10.69 1.74
N THR A 39 7.66 -10.91 2.53
CA THR A 39 8.34 -9.82 3.26
C THR A 39 8.86 -8.75 2.31
N LEU A 40 9.55 -9.14 1.23
CA LEU A 40 10.10 -8.19 0.25
C LEU A 40 9.00 -7.37 -0.42
N LEU A 41 7.88 -7.99 -0.80
CA LEU A 41 6.72 -7.28 -1.35
C LEU A 41 6.20 -6.22 -0.38
N THR A 42 6.06 -6.57 0.91
CA THR A 42 5.58 -5.63 1.92
C THR A 42 6.58 -4.51 2.20
N THR A 43 7.89 -4.82 2.26
CA THR A 43 8.96 -3.83 2.48
C THR A 43 9.03 -2.85 1.32
N ALA A 44 8.99 -3.33 0.07
CA ALA A 44 9.01 -2.46 -1.10
C ALA A 44 7.80 -1.49 -1.14
N ASN A 45 6.64 -1.95 -0.67
CA ASN A 45 5.44 -1.10 -0.58
C ASN A 45 5.54 -0.05 0.53
N GLU A 46 6.07 -0.44 1.69
CA GLU A 46 6.27 0.43 2.84
C GLU A 46 7.31 1.52 2.56
N ASP A 47 8.45 1.13 1.99
CA ASP A 47 9.56 2.03 1.62
C ASP A 47 9.25 2.87 0.38
N ARG A 48 8.18 2.52 -0.36
CA ARG A 48 7.81 3.12 -1.65
C ARG A 48 8.96 3.04 -2.66
N SER A 49 9.59 1.87 -2.74
CA SER A 49 10.78 1.60 -3.56
C SER A 49 10.46 1.13 -4.98
N ASP A 50 9.19 1.07 -5.36
CA ASP A 50 8.72 0.59 -6.67
C ASP A 50 9.22 -0.81 -7.05
N GLY A 51 9.48 -1.65 -6.03
CA GLY A 51 9.93 -3.04 -6.23
C GLY A 51 11.44 -3.22 -6.08
N VAL A 52 12.19 -2.13 -5.89
CA VAL A 52 13.63 -2.21 -5.60
C VAL A 52 13.85 -2.83 -4.22
N VAL A 53 14.75 -3.81 -4.16
CA VAL A 53 15.09 -4.59 -2.98
C VAL A 53 16.53 -4.31 -2.56
N GLN A 54 16.72 -4.06 -1.27
CA GLN A 54 18.06 -3.93 -0.70
C GLN A 54 18.65 -5.30 -0.39
N GLU A 55 19.98 -5.41 -0.52
CA GLU A 55 20.70 -6.65 -0.25
C GLU A 55 20.48 -7.17 1.19
N ILE A 56 20.36 -6.27 2.16
CA ILE A 56 20.10 -6.62 3.57
C ILE A 56 18.75 -7.35 3.72
N ASP A 57 17.70 -6.87 3.07
CA ASP A 57 16.37 -7.47 3.14
C ASP A 57 16.32 -8.81 2.41
N LEU A 58 16.98 -8.89 1.25
CA LEU A 58 17.08 -10.12 0.47
C LEU A 58 17.82 -11.23 1.21
N ASN A 59 18.75 -10.88 2.10
CA ASN A 59 19.50 -11.85 2.91
C ASN A 59 18.86 -12.18 4.26
N SER A 60 17.72 -11.57 4.62
CA SER A 60 17.07 -11.70 5.94
C SER A 60 16.63 -13.13 6.31
N LYS A 61 16.49 -14.03 5.33
CA LYS A 61 16.18 -15.47 5.52
C LYS A 61 17.33 -16.40 5.13
N GLY A 62 18.52 -15.84 4.93
CA GLY A 62 19.73 -16.57 4.57
C GLY A 62 19.89 -16.83 3.08
N PRO A 63 21.09 -17.27 2.66
CA PRO A 63 21.49 -17.33 1.25
C PRO A 63 20.70 -18.37 0.43
N LYS A 64 20.20 -19.43 1.07
CA LYS A 64 19.38 -20.45 0.39
C LYS A 64 18.05 -19.87 -0.09
N ALA A 65 17.36 -19.11 0.77
CA ALA A 65 16.10 -18.48 0.41
C ALA A 65 16.28 -17.43 -0.70
N ARG A 66 17.33 -16.59 -0.60
CA ARG A 66 17.73 -15.66 -1.67
C ARG A 66 17.91 -16.39 -3.00
N LYS A 67 18.70 -17.47 -3.01
CA LYS A 67 18.97 -18.23 -4.23
C LYS A 67 17.69 -18.80 -4.83
N GLU A 68 16.80 -19.37 -4.02
CA GLU A 68 15.51 -19.88 -4.51
C GLU A 68 14.66 -18.80 -5.21
N LEU A 69 14.65 -17.57 -4.69
CA LEU A 69 13.90 -16.47 -5.33
C LEU A 69 14.49 -16.00 -6.65
N ILE A 70 15.82 -15.95 -6.74
CA ILE A 70 16.53 -15.60 -7.98
C ILE A 70 16.35 -16.71 -9.02
N ASP A 71 16.57 -17.98 -8.62
CA ASP A 71 16.43 -19.14 -9.50
C ASP A 71 14.98 -19.30 -10.01
N ALA A 72 13.97 -18.95 -9.19
CA ALA A 72 12.56 -18.95 -9.58
C ALA A 72 12.15 -17.73 -10.45
N GLY A 73 13.04 -16.75 -10.64
CA GLY A 73 12.76 -15.50 -11.36
C GLY A 73 11.67 -14.67 -10.69
N LEU A 74 11.70 -14.59 -9.35
CA LEU A 74 10.85 -13.72 -8.53
C LEU A 74 11.59 -12.46 -8.10
N VAL A 75 12.92 -12.54 -8.02
CA VAL A 75 13.82 -11.41 -7.82
C VAL A 75 14.82 -11.40 -8.97
N GLU A 76 14.98 -10.26 -9.61
CA GLU A 76 15.95 -10.02 -10.66
C GLU A 76 17.23 -9.43 -10.06
N ASP A 77 18.38 -10.00 -10.41
CA ASP A 77 19.70 -9.47 -10.04
C ASP A 77 20.27 -8.73 -11.24
N HIS A 78 20.30 -7.39 -11.16
CA HIS A 78 20.85 -6.52 -12.20
C HIS A 78 22.36 -6.26 -11.99
N GLY A 79 22.99 -6.92 -11.01
CA GLY A 79 24.37 -6.72 -10.63
C GLY A 79 24.59 -5.48 -9.76
N LYS A 80 25.82 -5.35 -9.24
CA LYS A 80 26.25 -4.23 -8.36
C LYS A 80 25.35 -4.00 -7.13
N GLY A 81 24.70 -5.05 -6.63
CA GLY A 81 23.79 -4.97 -5.49
C GLY A 81 22.41 -4.39 -5.82
N HIS A 82 22.06 -4.26 -7.10
CA HIS A 82 20.72 -3.84 -7.52
C HIS A 82 19.82 -5.06 -7.74
N PHE A 83 18.80 -5.18 -6.90
CA PHE A 83 17.80 -6.24 -6.97
C PHE A 83 16.41 -5.66 -7.14
N GLU A 84 15.56 -6.32 -7.92
CA GLU A 84 14.19 -5.88 -8.16
C GLU A 84 13.19 -7.05 -8.10
N LEU A 85 12.00 -6.81 -7.57
CA LEU A 85 10.91 -7.78 -7.58
C LEU A 85 10.28 -7.86 -8.97
N HIS A 86 10.27 -9.06 -9.54
CA HIS A 86 9.72 -9.29 -10.87
C HIS A 86 8.25 -8.86 -10.96
N HIS A 87 7.94 -7.97 -11.90
CA HIS A 87 6.59 -7.46 -12.20
C HIS A 87 5.89 -6.78 -11.01
N TYR A 88 6.65 -6.16 -10.09
CA TYR A 88 6.07 -5.51 -8.92
C TYR A 88 4.98 -4.48 -9.28
N LEU A 89 5.28 -3.59 -10.21
CA LEU A 89 4.37 -2.50 -10.64
C LEU A 89 3.18 -2.98 -11.49
N GLU A 90 3.20 -4.21 -12.00
CA GLU A 90 2.02 -4.78 -12.68
C GLU A 90 0.89 -5.13 -11.69
N HIS A 91 1.26 -5.40 -10.43
CA HIS A 91 0.33 -5.89 -9.42
C HIS A 91 0.13 -4.92 -8.26
N ASN A 92 1.10 -4.07 -7.99
CA ASN A 92 1.11 -3.16 -6.85
C ASN A 92 1.19 -1.71 -7.30
N PRO A 93 0.59 -0.77 -6.55
CA PRO A 93 0.67 0.64 -6.87
C PRO A 93 2.11 1.14 -6.72
N SER A 94 2.51 2.01 -7.62
CA SER A 94 3.76 2.77 -7.54
C SER A 94 3.74 3.77 -6.37
N SER A 95 4.93 4.22 -6.00
CA SER A 95 5.17 5.30 -5.03
C SER A 95 4.37 6.56 -5.37
N ALA A 96 4.31 6.90 -6.66
CA ALA A 96 3.55 8.03 -7.17
C ALA A 96 2.04 7.85 -6.94
N GLU A 97 1.47 6.71 -7.33
CA GLU A 97 0.05 6.41 -7.13
C GLU A 97 -0.33 6.35 -5.64
N ILE A 98 0.53 5.77 -4.80
CA ILE A 98 0.31 5.76 -3.34
C ILE A 98 0.27 7.21 -2.82
N SER A 99 1.20 8.05 -3.25
CA SER A 99 1.28 9.45 -2.83
C SER A 99 0.05 10.24 -3.27
N GLU A 100 -0.41 10.05 -4.51
CA GLU A 100 -1.63 10.66 -5.04
C GLU A 100 -2.86 10.25 -4.23
N ARG A 101 -3.06 8.95 -4.00
CA ARG A 101 -4.18 8.45 -3.17
C ARG A 101 -4.16 9.03 -1.75
N ILE A 102 -2.97 9.19 -1.15
CA ILE A 102 -2.84 9.83 0.16
C ILE A 102 -3.27 11.31 0.09
N GLN A 103 -2.86 12.03 -0.94
CA GLN A 103 -3.25 13.44 -1.13
C GLN A 103 -4.75 13.59 -1.35
N GLU A 104 -5.36 12.75 -2.20
CA GLU A 104 -6.80 12.75 -2.45
C GLU A 104 -7.61 12.46 -1.18
N LYS A 105 -7.17 11.47 -0.38
CA LYS A 105 -7.79 11.18 0.92
C LYS A 105 -7.67 12.38 1.87
N ARG A 106 -6.52 13.05 1.92
CA ARG A 106 -6.33 14.27 2.72
C ARG A 106 -7.25 15.41 2.28
N LYS A 107 -7.36 15.67 0.97
CA LYS A 107 -8.25 16.69 0.40
C LYS A 107 -9.71 16.39 0.74
N SER A 108 -10.15 15.15 0.50
CA SER A 108 -11.52 14.70 0.79
C SER A 108 -11.84 14.79 2.28
N GLY A 109 -10.89 14.38 3.14
CA GLY A 109 -11.02 14.50 4.59
C GLY A 109 -11.13 15.95 5.06
N SER A 110 -10.36 16.87 4.47
CA SER A 110 -10.44 18.31 4.76
C SER A 110 -11.81 18.89 4.40
N ILE A 111 -12.32 18.59 3.19
CA ILE A 111 -13.65 19.04 2.75
C ILE A 111 -14.75 18.48 3.65
N GLY A 112 -14.67 17.19 4.00
CA GLY A 112 -15.61 16.54 4.93
C GLY A 112 -15.57 17.18 6.32
N GLY A 113 -14.37 17.50 6.81
CA GLY A 113 -14.16 18.20 8.08
C GLY A 113 -14.77 19.60 8.09
N GLN A 114 -14.54 20.39 7.04
CA GLN A 114 -15.14 21.72 6.89
C GLN A 114 -16.67 21.66 6.86
N ARG A 115 -17.25 20.74 6.09
CA ARG A 115 -18.71 20.53 6.04
C ARG A 115 -19.28 20.09 7.38
N SER A 116 -18.61 19.17 8.07
CA SER A 116 -19.02 18.73 9.40
C SER A 116 -18.93 19.86 10.42
N ALA A 117 -17.89 20.69 10.37
CA ALA A 117 -17.73 21.84 11.26
C ALA A 117 -18.82 22.89 11.00
N HIS A 118 -19.05 23.24 9.73
CA HIS A 118 -20.13 24.13 9.33
C HIS A 118 -21.49 23.63 9.82
N LYS A 119 -21.79 22.34 9.63
CA LYS A 119 -23.04 21.75 10.13
C LYS A 119 -23.18 21.92 11.64
N ARG A 120 -22.16 21.50 12.42
CA ARG A 120 -22.20 21.51 13.89
C ARG A 120 -22.25 22.91 14.50
N HIS A 121 -21.53 23.86 13.90
CA HIS A 121 -21.35 25.18 14.48
C HIS A 121 -22.35 26.21 13.96
N HIS A 122 -22.83 26.05 12.72
CA HIS A 122 -23.71 27.03 12.07
C HIS A 122 -25.11 26.46 11.87
N VAL A 123 -25.25 25.38 11.07
CA VAL A 123 -26.56 24.84 10.67
C VAL A 123 -27.36 24.32 11.86
N ASP A 124 -26.79 23.40 12.65
CA ASP A 124 -27.48 22.76 13.78
C ASP A 124 -27.82 23.77 14.90
N ARG A 125 -27.18 24.94 14.90
CA ARG A 125 -27.43 26.04 15.85
C ARG A 125 -28.31 27.15 15.28
N GLY A 126 -28.68 27.09 14.00
CA GLY A 126 -29.43 28.14 13.31
C GLY A 126 -28.66 29.47 13.16
N ILE A 127 -27.33 29.44 13.20
CA ILE A 127 -26.47 30.62 13.08
C ILE A 127 -25.98 30.73 11.64
N ILE A 128 -26.10 31.92 11.04
CA ILE A 128 -25.48 32.24 9.76
C ILE A 128 -24.25 33.10 10.03
N ASN A 129 -23.06 32.58 9.72
CA ASN A 129 -21.81 33.31 9.86
C ASN A 129 -21.43 33.95 8.50
N PRO A 130 -21.35 35.29 8.40
CA PRO A 130 -20.96 35.96 7.18
C PRO A 130 -19.53 35.63 6.74
N ASP A 131 -18.63 35.23 7.64
CA ASP A 131 -17.24 34.88 7.28
C ASP A 131 -17.08 33.41 6.85
N CYS A 132 -18.18 32.64 6.78
CA CYS A 132 -18.15 31.24 6.39
C CYS A 132 -18.63 31.06 4.95
N ASP A 133 -17.72 30.68 4.06
CA ASP A 133 -18.03 30.37 2.65
C ASP A 133 -19.20 29.39 2.48
N LEU A 134 -19.32 28.39 3.35
CA LEU A 134 -20.39 27.40 3.29
C LEU A 134 -21.75 27.96 3.75
N CYS A 135 -21.76 28.99 4.61
CA CYS A 135 -22.99 29.73 4.96
C CYS A 135 -23.41 30.70 3.87
N GLN A 136 -22.46 31.28 3.14
CA GLN A 136 -22.74 32.23 2.07
C GLN A 136 -23.21 31.57 0.77
N LYS A 137 -22.86 30.30 0.56
CA LYS A 137 -23.21 29.52 -0.64
C LYS A 137 -24.57 28.82 -0.57
N VAL A 138 -25.41 29.17 0.42
CA VAL A 138 -26.77 28.62 0.59
C VAL A 138 -27.73 29.22 -0.44
#